data_AF-A0A1B6HKM8-F1
#
_entry.id   AF-A0A1B6HKM8-F1
#
_cell.length_a   1.000
_cell.length_b   1.000
_cell.length_c   1.000
_cell.angle_alpha   90.00
_cell.angle_beta   90.00
_cell.angle_gamma   90.00
#
_symmetry.space_group_name_H-M   'P 1'
#
loop_
_entity.id
_entity.type
_entity.pdbx_description
1 polymer ?
#
loop_
_entity_poly.entity_id
_entity_poly.type
_entity_poly.pdbx_seq_one_letter_code
_entity_poly.pdbx_strand_id
1 'polypeptide(L)'
;MLADRLYFNFCLYVVAGLCLPNGTVSLKWPKVYYSYVVISDVLIILNLLTLAVNLISPNVSLANRCYSGFTTLATALSVTKLLASHIHKEKLSKYFKLWDDVIEKDADLELKKELLKNEKVIKRLSTCLFAFMVGPMIPWGGLPLFCKIISYLVPVP
;
A
#
# COMPACT_ATOMS: atom_id res chain seq x y z
N MET A 1 14.58 -10.38 18.31
CA MET A 1 15.34 -9.97 17.11
C MET A 1 14.70 -10.35 15.77
N LEU A 2 14.40 -11.63 15.48
CA LEU A 2 13.67 -12.02 14.25
C LEU A 2 12.20 -11.56 14.30
N ALA A 3 11.55 -11.78 15.45
CA ALA A 3 10.17 -11.33 15.71
C ALA A 3 9.99 -9.83 15.47
N ASP A 4 10.88 -8.97 16.00
CA ASP A 4 10.81 -7.51 15.85
C ASP A 4 10.88 -7.06 14.37
N ARG A 5 11.56 -7.83 13.52
CA ARG A 5 11.81 -7.49 12.11
C ARG A 5 10.73 -8.02 11.18
N LEU A 6 10.18 -9.20 11.47
CA LEU A 6 8.95 -9.68 10.86
C LEU A 6 7.76 -8.77 11.25
N TYR A 7 7.75 -8.29 12.48
CA TYR A 7 6.78 -7.32 12.97
C TYR A 7 6.83 -5.99 12.20
N PHE A 8 8.03 -5.49 11.85
CA PHE A 8 8.16 -4.30 11.02
C PHE A 8 7.48 -4.44 9.65
N ASN A 9 7.71 -5.56 8.94
CA ASN A 9 7.05 -5.82 7.66
C ASN A 9 5.55 -5.99 7.83
N PHE A 10 5.11 -6.64 8.90
CA PHE A 10 3.70 -6.73 9.24
C PHE A 10 3.07 -5.35 9.46
N CYS A 11 3.72 -4.46 10.22
CA CYS A 11 3.28 -3.09 10.40
C CYS A 11 3.19 -2.32 9.07
N LEU A 12 4.14 -2.53 8.14
CA LEU A 12 4.07 -1.93 6.82
C LEU A 12 2.83 -2.41 6.04
N TYR A 13 2.47 -3.69 6.10
CA TYR A 13 1.26 -4.20 5.46
C TYR A 13 -0.03 -3.66 6.10
N VAL A 14 -0.04 -3.54 7.42
CA VAL A 14 -1.16 -2.94 8.17
C VAL A 14 -1.34 -1.46 7.79
N VAL A 15 -0.25 -0.68 7.78
CA VAL A 15 -0.27 0.73 7.39
C VAL A 15 -0.66 0.91 5.93
N ALA A 16 -0.18 0.04 5.05
CA ALA A 16 -0.57 0.03 3.64
C ALA A 16 -2.04 -0.35 3.40
N GLY A 17 -2.82 -0.68 4.46
CA GLY A 17 -4.25 -0.94 4.37
C GLY A 17 -4.57 -2.29 3.72
N LEU A 18 -3.62 -3.23 3.66
CA LEU A 18 -3.87 -4.56 3.10
C LEU A 18 -4.96 -5.25 3.93
N CYS A 19 -6.10 -5.63 3.35
CA CYS A 19 -7.18 -6.32 4.06
C CYS A 19 -6.71 -7.67 4.64
N LEU A 20 -6.43 -7.69 5.95
CA LEU A 20 -6.06 -8.90 6.68
C LEU A 20 -7.31 -9.69 7.05
N PRO A 21 -7.34 -11.02 6.83
CA PRO A 21 -8.47 -11.85 7.24
C PRO A 21 -8.75 -11.77 8.75
N ASN A 22 -10.04 -11.74 9.12
CA ASN A 22 -10.45 -11.64 10.52
C ASN A 22 -9.89 -12.79 11.35
N GLY A 23 -9.24 -12.45 12.46
CA GLY A 23 -8.73 -13.41 13.44
C GLY A 23 -7.48 -14.18 13.00
N THR A 24 -6.78 -13.75 11.95
CA THR A 24 -5.52 -14.39 11.52
C THR A 24 -4.27 -13.74 12.06
N VAL A 25 -4.37 -12.54 12.63
CA VAL A 25 -3.23 -11.87 13.27
C VAL A 25 -3.70 -11.15 14.52
N SER A 26 -2.91 -11.24 15.59
CA SER A 26 -3.14 -10.57 16.86
C SER A 26 -2.99 -9.04 16.72
N LEU A 27 -4.09 -8.34 16.45
CA LEU A 27 -4.15 -6.88 16.38
C LEU A 27 -4.67 -6.29 17.70
N LYS A 28 -3.98 -5.27 18.23
CA LYS A 28 -4.42 -4.56 19.45
C LYS A 28 -5.77 -3.85 19.28
N TRP A 29 -6.08 -3.38 18.06
CA TRP A 29 -7.28 -2.58 17.77
C TRP A 29 -7.96 -3.04 16.47
N PRO A 30 -8.53 -4.26 16.44
CA PRO A 30 -9.01 -4.87 15.19
C PRO A 30 -10.14 -4.05 14.56
N LYS A 31 -11.10 -3.56 15.36
CA LYS A 31 -12.24 -2.77 14.86
C LYS A 31 -11.78 -1.48 14.14
N VAL A 32 -10.85 -0.74 14.76
CA VAL A 32 -10.31 0.51 14.20
C VAL A 32 -9.57 0.24 12.89
N TYR A 33 -8.78 -0.81 12.87
CA TYR A 33 -8.07 -1.24 11.67
C TYR A 33 -9.03 -1.64 10.53
N TYR A 34 -10.09 -2.41 10.81
CA TYR A 34 -11.06 -2.77 9.78
C TYR A 34 -11.83 -1.56 9.25
N SER A 35 -12.20 -0.60 10.11
CA SER A 35 -12.77 0.67 9.66
C SER A 35 -11.80 1.45 8.78
N TYR A 36 -10.53 1.52 9.14
CA TYR A 36 -9.48 2.15 8.32
C TYR A 36 -9.35 1.49 6.95
N VAL A 37 -9.30 0.16 6.89
CA VAL A 37 -9.22 -0.59 5.61
C VAL A 37 -10.44 -0.29 4.74
N VAL A 38 -11.66 -0.37 5.28
CA VAL A 38 -12.88 -0.08 4.50
C VAL A 38 -12.89 1.36 3.97
N ILE A 39 -12.51 2.34 4.80
CA ILE A 39 -12.43 3.74 4.36
C ILE A 39 -11.36 3.91 3.28
N SER A 40 -10.18 3.33 3.46
CA SER A 40 -9.09 3.35 2.49
C SER A 40 -9.53 2.75 1.14
N ASP A 41 -10.19 1.60 1.18
CA ASP A 41 -10.66 0.90 -0.02
C ASP A 41 -11.69 1.74 -0.79
N VAL A 42 -12.65 2.35 -0.07
CA VAL A 42 -13.63 3.26 -0.66
C VAL A 42 -12.95 4.46 -1.29
N LEU A 43 -11.99 5.08 -0.62
CA LEU A 43 -11.25 6.25 -1.14
C LEU A 43 -10.47 5.90 -2.42
N ILE A 44 -9.81 4.75 -2.47
CA ILE A 44 -9.05 4.31 -3.65
C ILE A 44 -10.00 4.06 -4.83
N ILE A 45 -11.14 3.40 -4.60
CA ILE A 45 -12.15 3.15 -5.64
C ILE A 45 -12.75 4.45 -6.15
N LEU A 46 -13.14 5.36 -5.26
CA LEU A 46 -13.67 6.68 -5.65
C LEU A 46 -12.63 7.48 -6.44
N ASN A 47 -11.36 7.46 -6.02
CA ASN A 47 -10.29 8.13 -6.76
C ASN A 47 -10.12 7.56 -8.17
N LEU A 48 -10.19 6.23 -8.34
CA LEU A 48 -10.16 5.62 -9.68
C LEU A 48 -11.33 6.09 -10.54
N LEU A 49 -12.55 6.14 -9.98
CA LEU A 49 -13.73 6.62 -10.69
C LEU A 49 -13.58 8.08 -11.10
N THR A 50 -13.09 8.94 -10.21
CA THR A 50 -12.84 10.36 -10.52
C THR A 50 -11.82 10.51 -11.64
N LEU A 51 -10.71 9.76 -11.59
CA LEU A 51 -9.69 9.77 -12.64
C LEU A 51 -10.24 9.24 -13.97
N ALA A 52 -11.04 8.18 -13.94
CA ALA A 52 -11.66 7.61 -15.13
C ALA A 52 -12.65 8.60 -15.78
N VAL A 53 -13.49 9.27 -14.99
CA VAL A 53 -14.42 10.31 -15.48
C VAL A 53 -13.65 11.47 -16.11
N ASN A 54 -12.57 11.92 -15.48
CA ASN A 54 -11.73 13.00 -16.03
C ASN A 54 -11.05 12.57 -17.34
N LEU A 55 -10.60 11.31 -17.43
CA LEU A 55 -9.96 10.76 -18.61
C LEU A 55 -10.88 10.69 -19.83
N ILE A 56 -12.15 10.31 -19.64
CA ILE A 56 -13.15 10.19 -20.71
C ILE A 56 -13.87 11.51 -21.02
N SER A 57 -13.70 12.53 -20.16
CA SER A 57 -14.40 13.81 -20.30
C SER A 57 -14.02 14.53 -21.60
N PRO A 58 -15.00 14.92 -22.44
CA PRO A 58 -14.74 15.56 -23.73
C PRO A 58 -14.02 16.91 -23.57
N ASN A 59 -14.16 17.56 -22.41
CA ASN A 59 -13.60 18.88 -22.13
C ASN A 59 -12.11 18.88 -21.76
N VAL A 60 -11.50 17.71 -21.61
CA VAL A 60 -10.08 17.57 -21.23
C VAL A 60 -9.21 17.40 -22.48
N SER A 61 -8.17 18.21 -22.61
CA SER A 61 -7.22 18.15 -23.73
C SER A 61 -6.50 16.79 -23.82
N LEU A 62 -6.09 16.41 -25.04
CA LEU A 62 -5.39 15.13 -25.27
C LEU A 62 -4.13 15.00 -24.41
N ALA A 63 -3.34 16.08 -24.27
CA ALA A 63 -2.17 16.10 -23.41
C ALA A 63 -2.52 15.75 -21.95
N ASN A 64 -3.57 16.37 -21.40
CA ASN A 64 -4.01 16.11 -20.03
C ASN A 64 -4.57 14.68 -19.86
N ARG A 65 -5.19 14.11 -20.90
CA ARG A 65 -5.60 12.69 -20.91
C ARG A 65 -4.41 11.74 -20.89
N CYS A 66 -3.34 12.03 -21.63
CA CYS A 66 -2.11 11.22 -21.58
C CYS A 66 -1.45 11.25 -20.20
N TYR A 67 -1.38 12.43 -19.56
CA TYR A 67 -0.85 12.56 -18.20
C TYR A 67 -1.71 11.84 -17.16
N SER A 68 -3.03 12.04 -17.20
CA SER A 68 -3.96 11.38 -16.26
C SER A 68 -4.10 9.87 -16.52
N GLY A 69 -3.89 9.41 -17.75
CA GLY A 69 -3.94 7.99 -18.12
C GLY A 69 -2.97 7.13 -17.30
N PHE A 70 -1.74 7.60 -17.07
CA PHE A 70 -0.78 6.89 -16.22
C PHE A 70 -1.29 6.76 -14.78
N THR A 71 -1.82 7.84 -14.20
CA THR A 71 -2.39 7.80 -12.84
C THR A 71 -3.63 6.91 -12.74
N THR A 72 -4.47 6.87 -13.78
CA THR A 72 -5.63 5.98 -13.86
C THR A 72 -5.19 4.52 -13.88
N LEU A 73 -4.23 4.16 -14.73
CA LEU A 73 -3.70 2.79 -14.81
C LEU A 73 -3.02 2.35 -13.50
N ALA A 74 -2.20 3.22 -12.89
CA ALA A 74 -1.56 2.94 -11.61
C ALA A 74 -2.59 2.70 -10.49
N THR A 75 -3.64 3.52 -10.44
CA THR A 75 -4.74 3.36 -9.47
C THR A 75 -5.56 2.10 -9.74
N ALA A 76 -5.82 1.78 -11.02
CA ALA A 76 -6.52 0.56 -11.42
C ALA A 76 -5.76 -0.71 -11.04
N LEU A 77 -4.42 -0.70 -11.14
CA LEU A 77 -3.59 -1.79 -10.67
C LEU A 77 -3.73 -2.00 -9.15
N SER A 78 -3.77 -0.92 -8.38
CA SER A 78 -3.98 -0.96 -6.93
C SER A 78 -5.37 -1.51 -6.57
N VAL A 79 -6.43 -1.07 -7.26
CA VAL A 79 -7.80 -1.60 -7.08
C VAL A 79 -7.86 -3.08 -7.44
N THR A 80 -7.21 -3.51 -8.53
CA THR A 80 -7.15 -4.93 -8.91
C THR A 80 -6.49 -5.78 -7.84
N LYS A 81 -5.39 -5.32 -7.24
CA LYS A 81 -4.72 -6.02 -6.13
C LYS A 81 -5.61 -6.10 -4.88
N LEU A 82 -6.35 -5.05 -4.58
CA LEU A 82 -7.32 -5.00 -3.49
C LEU A 82 -8.49 -5.97 -3.72
N LEU A 83 -9.03 -6.04 -4.93
CA LEU A 83 -10.04 -7.04 -5.27
C LEU A 83 -9.47 -8.46 -5.19
N ALA A 84 -8.25 -8.67 -5.68
CA ALA A 84 -7.58 -9.96 -5.61
C ALA A 84 -7.36 -10.42 -4.16
N SER A 85 -7.05 -9.52 -3.22
CA SER A 85 -6.88 -9.86 -1.81
C SER A 85 -8.20 -10.25 -1.14
N HIS A 86 -9.32 -9.62 -1.54
CA HIS A 86 -10.66 -10.00 -1.08
C HIS A 86 -11.09 -11.36 -1.65
N ILE A 87 -10.85 -11.62 -2.93
CA ILE A 87 -11.20 -12.89 -3.59
C ILE A 87 -10.37 -14.05 -3.02
N HIS A 88 -9.06 -13.86 -2.82
CA HIS A 88 -8.14 -14.90 -2.36
C HIS A 88 -7.91 -14.87 -0.85
N LYS A 89 -8.86 -14.33 -0.09
CA LYS A 89 -8.76 -14.11 1.36
C LYS A 89 -8.39 -15.38 2.14
N GLU A 90 -8.91 -16.54 1.72
CA GLU A 90 -8.60 -17.83 2.36
C GLU A 90 -7.15 -18.27 2.16
N LYS A 91 -6.61 -18.07 0.96
CA LYS A 91 -5.21 -18.41 0.66
C LYS A 91 -4.26 -17.48 1.42
N LEU A 92 -4.58 -16.18 1.46
CA LEU A 92 -3.85 -15.19 2.24
C LEU A 92 -3.91 -15.49 3.75
N SER A 93 -5.08 -15.91 4.26
CA SER A 93 -5.27 -16.32 5.65
C SER A 93 -4.31 -17.42 6.09
N LYS A 94 -4.07 -18.43 5.24
CA LYS A 94 -3.10 -19.50 5.55
C LYS A 94 -1.68 -18.94 5.71
N TYR A 95 -1.25 -18.04 4.83
CA TYR A 95 0.07 -17.43 4.92
C TYR A 95 0.23 -16.53 6.14
N PHE A 96 -0.80 -15.75 6.49
CA PHE A 96 -0.76 -14.89 7.67
C PHE A 96 -0.80 -15.68 8.98
N LYS A 97 -1.54 -16.80 9.05
CA LYS A 97 -1.50 -17.70 10.21
C LYS A 97 -0.11 -18.33 10.40
N LEU A 98 0.50 -18.82 9.32
CA LEU A 98 1.90 -19.30 9.34
C LEU A 98 2.86 -18.23 9.85
N TRP A 99 2.65 -16.98 9.44
CA TRP A 99 3.45 -15.85 9.91
C TRP A 99 3.26 -15.62 11.41
N ASP A 100 2.01 -15.58 11.89
CA ASP A 100 1.68 -15.36 13.31
C ASP A 100 2.23 -16.50 14.18
N ASP A 101 2.09 -17.76 13.75
CA ASP A 101 2.66 -18.92 14.44
C ASP A 101 4.19 -18.85 14.53
N VAL A 102 4.89 -18.35 13.50
CA VAL A 102 6.35 -18.12 13.53
C VAL A 102 6.75 -17.01 14.51
N ILE A 103 5.92 -15.98 14.67
CA ILE A 103 6.17 -14.87 15.59
C ILE A 103 5.85 -15.25 17.04
N GLU A 104 4.69 -15.87 17.30
CA GLU A 104 4.17 -16.10 18.65
C GLU A 104 4.52 -17.48 19.22
N LYS A 105 4.57 -18.54 18.40
CA LYS A 105 4.65 -19.93 18.86
C LYS A 105 5.89 -20.63 18.36
N ASP A 106 7.07 -20.12 18.76
CA ASP A 106 8.37 -20.80 18.66
C ASP A 106 8.50 -21.86 17.53
N ALA A 107 8.09 -21.48 16.32
CA ALA A 107 7.78 -22.47 15.29
C ALA A 107 9.05 -23.06 14.67
N ASP A 108 8.87 -24.27 14.14
CA ASP A 108 9.77 -25.12 13.36
C ASP A 108 11.20 -24.56 13.14
N LEU A 109 12.17 -25.23 13.79
CA LEU A 109 13.56 -24.80 13.86
C LEU A 109 14.21 -24.67 12.47
N GLU A 110 13.77 -25.46 11.50
CA GLU A 110 14.24 -25.36 10.10
C GLU A 110 13.73 -24.09 9.41
N LEU A 111 12.44 -23.80 9.53
CA LEU A 111 11.83 -22.62 8.92
C LEU A 111 12.43 -21.32 9.51
N LYS A 112 12.69 -21.30 10.82
CA LYS A 112 13.40 -20.19 11.49
C LYS A 112 14.82 -20.01 10.94
N LYS A 113 15.57 -21.09 10.73
CA LYS A 113 16.94 -21.02 10.16
C LYS A 113 16.94 -20.47 8.74
N GLU A 114 15.99 -20.89 7.91
CA GLU A 114 15.89 -20.42 6.53
C GLU A 114 15.46 -18.94 6.45
N LEU A 115 14.50 -18.54 7.29
CA LEU A 115 14.10 -17.14 7.44
C LEU A 115 15.25 -16.26 7.96
N LEU A 116 16.01 -16.72 8.96
CA LEU A 116 17.20 -16.02 9.47
C LEU A 116 18.27 -15.86 8.40
N LYS A 117 18.48 -16.88 7.55
CA LYS A 117 19.44 -16.83 6.45
C LYS A 117 19.06 -15.77 5.41
N ASN A 118 17.78 -15.66 5.09
CA ASN A 118 17.25 -14.72 4.08
C ASN A 118 16.83 -13.36 4.67
N GLU A 119 16.89 -13.19 5.98
CA GLU A 119 16.34 -12.05 6.72
C GLU A 119 16.88 -10.70 6.23
N LYS A 120 18.22 -10.59 6.08
CA LYS A 120 18.86 -9.35 5.63
C LYS A 120 18.41 -8.96 4.23
N VAL A 121 18.17 -9.94 3.36
CA VAL A 121 17.72 -9.72 1.98
C VAL A 121 16.28 -9.26 2.00
N ILE A 122 15.39 -9.96 2.70
CA ILE A 122 13.97 -9.61 2.80
C ILE A 122 13.80 -8.19 3.36
N LYS A 123 14.48 -7.85 4.46
CA LYS A 123 14.37 -6.52 5.06
C LYS A 123 14.86 -5.42 4.12
N ARG A 124 16.04 -5.58 3.51
CA ARG A 124 16.58 -4.59 2.56
C ARG A 124 15.65 -4.42 1.36
N LEU A 125 15.12 -5.53 0.84
CA LEU A 125 14.19 -5.49 -0.29
C LEU A 125 12.90 -4.75 0.08
N SER A 126 12.26 -5.07 1.21
CA SER A 126 11.07 -4.37 1.70
C SER A 126 11.30 -2.87 1.94
N THR A 127 12.42 -2.50 2.56
CA THR A 127 12.77 -1.09 2.79
C THR A 127 13.08 -0.35 1.49
N CYS A 128 13.83 -0.96 0.57
CA CYS A 128 14.08 -0.37 -0.74
C CYS A 128 12.77 -0.18 -1.52
N LEU A 129 11.93 -1.21 -1.59
CA LEU A 129 10.62 -1.12 -2.27
C LEU A 129 9.76 -0.01 -1.65
N PHE A 130 9.70 0.09 -0.32
CA PHE A 130 8.98 1.16 0.35
C PHE A 130 9.58 2.54 0.05
N ALA A 131 10.90 2.70 0.09
CA ALA A 131 11.57 3.95 -0.22
C ALA A 131 11.37 4.37 -1.69
N PHE A 132 11.40 3.43 -2.64
CA PHE A 132 11.11 3.69 -4.05
C PHE A 132 9.63 3.99 -4.32
N MET A 133 8.72 3.46 -3.52
CA MET A 133 7.29 3.72 -3.63
C MET A 133 6.91 5.07 -3.00
N VAL A 134 7.38 5.36 -1.80
CA VAL A 134 7.00 6.54 -1.02
C VAL A 134 7.89 7.75 -1.32
N GLY A 135 9.17 7.51 -1.61
CA GLY A 135 10.15 8.57 -1.88
C GLY A 135 9.71 9.52 -3.00
N PRO A 136 9.21 9.04 -4.15
CA PRO A 136 8.66 9.89 -5.21
C PRO A 136 7.30 10.50 -4.88
N MET A 137 6.49 9.89 -4.00
CA MET A 137 5.17 10.41 -3.63
C MET A 137 5.27 11.71 -2.81
N ILE A 138 6.29 11.86 -1.97
CA ILE A 138 6.51 13.07 -1.16
C ILE A 138 6.69 14.32 -2.05
N PRO A 139 7.65 14.38 -2.99
CA PRO A 139 7.79 15.51 -3.90
C PRO A 139 6.57 15.63 -4.81
N TRP A 140 5.94 14.54 -5.26
CA TRP A 140 4.74 14.62 -6.10
C TRP A 140 3.54 15.25 -5.37
N GLY A 141 3.37 14.98 -4.07
CA GLY A 141 2.35 15.60 -3.23
C GLY A 141 2.70 17.05 -2.84
N GLY A 142 3.99 17.37 -2.71
CA GLY A 142 4.47 18.71 -2.39
C GLY A 142 4.56 19.65 -3.60
N LEU A 143 4.70 19.13 -4.82
CA LEU A 143 4.87 19.91 -6.04
C LEU A 143 3.71 20.89 -6.30
N PRO A 144 2.41 20.50 -6.16
CA PRO A 144 1.31 21.43 -6.36
C PRO A 144 1.33 22.59 -5.36
N LEU A 145 1.68 22.32 -4.11
CA LEU A 145 1.83 23.36 -3.07
C LEU A 145 2.99 24.29 -3.40
N PHE A 146 4.14 23.74 -3.82
CA PHE A 146 5.31 24.50 -4.23
C PHE A 146 5.03 25.40 -5.44
N CYS A 147 4.43 24.84 -6.50
CA CYS A 147 4.01 25.60 -7.68
C CYS A 147 3.04 26.72 -7.32
N LYS A 148 2.08 26.45 -6.41
CA LYS A 148 1.12 27.45 -5.95
C LYS A 148 1.79 28.58 -5.16
N ILE A 149 2.73 28.25 -4.26
CA ILE A 149 3.51 29.25 -3.52
C ILE A 149 4.32 30.13 -4.48
N ILE A 150 4.98 29.55 -5.48
CA ILE A 150 5.73 30.31 -6.49
C ILE A 150 4.80 31.24 -7.28
N SER A 151 3.61 30.80 -7.67
CA SER A 151 2.64 31.63 -8.40
C SER A 151 2.14 32.84 -7.61
N TYR A 152 2.18 32.79 -6.27
CA TYR A 152 1.86 33.95 -5.43
C TYR A 152 3.04 34.94 -5.30
N LEU A 153 4.27 34.47 -5.49
CA LEU A 153 5.50 35.27 -5.37
C LEU A 153 5.95 35.87 -6.70
N VAL A 154 5.64 35.21 -7.81
CA VAL A 154 5.92 35.68 -9.16
C VAL A 154 4.58 35.94 -9.83
N PRO A 155 4.09 37.20 -9.88
CA PRO A 155 2.90 37.53 -10.65
C PRO A 155 3.20 37.22 -12.11
N VAL A 156 2.51 36.21 -12.65
CA VAL A 156 2.52 35.94 -14.08
C VAL A 156 1.70 37.05 -14.74
N PRO A 157 2.26 37.80 -15.70
CA PRO A 157 1.54 38.86 -16.41
C PRO A 157 0.34 38.34 -17.20
#